data_AF-X0YR14-F1
#
_entry.id   AF-X0YR14-F1
#
_cell.length_a   1.000
_cell.length_b   1.000
_cell.length_c   1.000
_cell.angle_alpha   90.00
_cell.angle_beta   90.00
_cell.angle_gamma   90.00
#
_symmetry.space_group_name_H-M   'P 1'
#
loop_
_entity.id
_entity.type
_entity.pdbx_description
1 polymer ?
#
loop_
_entity_poly.entity_id
_entity_poly.type
_entity_poly.pdbx_seq_one_letter_code
_entity_poly.pdbx_strand_id
1 'polypeptide(L)'
;HAADIVKGVKGALERDLKISEARKKLNWEEQRKLALDPDKFQDIRKKRKSKSTACSMCGDFCALQIVSDFLNSGDGEADDFCF
;
A
#
# COMPACT_ATOMS: atom_id res chain seq x y z
N HIS A 1 6.42 6.37 -16.95
CA HIS A 1 5.54 6.51 -15.77
C HIS A 1 5.69 7.86 -15.08
N ALA A 2 6.80 8.17 -14.39
CA ALA A 2 6.95 9.45 -13.68
C ALA A 2 6.76 10.70 -14.58
N ALA A 3 7.33 10.69 -15.79
CA ALA A 3 7.12 11.76 -16.77
C ALA A 3 5.66 11.83 -17.29
N ASP A 4 4.95 10.70 -17.31
CA ASP A 4 3.57 10.62 -17.79
C ASP A 4 2.61 11.25 -16.78
N ILE A 5 2.88 11.08 -15.48
CA ILE A 5 2.15 11.76 -14.40
C ILE A 5 2.27 13.28 -14.55
N VAL A 6 3.51 13.79 -14.71
CA VAL A 6 3.76 15.24 -14.85
C VAL A 6 3.10 15.82 -16.11
N LYS A 7 3.07 15.05 -17.20
CA LYS A 7 2.43 15.43 -18.46
C LYS A 7 0.91 15.28 -18.45
N GLY A 8 0.32 14.74 -17.38
CA GLY A 8 -1.12 14.50 -17.30
C GLY A 8 -1.63 13.44 -18.28
N VAL A 9 -0.80 12.43 -18.60
CA VAL A 9 -1.22 11.31 -19.45
C VAL A 9 -2.35 10.56 -18.75
N LYS A 10 -3.49 10.42 -19.45
CA LYS A 10 -4.68 9.73 -18.93
C LYS A 10 -4.33 8.32 -18.45
N GLY A 11 -4.72 7.96 -17.22
CA GLY A 11 -4.46 6.64 -16.64
C GLY A 11 -3.17 6.55 -15.82
N ALA A 12 -2.24 7.50 -15.95
CA ALA A 12 -0.97 7.45 -15.24
C ALA A 12 -1.16 7.65 -13.72
N LEU A 13 -1.93 8.67 -13.32
CA LEU A 13 -2.18 8.99 -11.92
C LEU A 13 -3.05 7.91 -11.25
N GLU A 14 -4.04 7.39 -11.98
CA GLU A 14 -4.95 6.35 -11.51
C GLU A 14 -4.20 5.07 -11.14
N ARG A 15 -3.09 4.76 -11.83
CA ARG A 15 -2.22 3.64 -11.48
C ARG A 15 -1.51 3.86 -10.14
N ASP A 16 -0.97 5.06 -9.89
CA ASP A 16 -0.35 5.42 -8.60
C ASP A 16 -1.36 5.42 -7.46
N LEU A 17 -2.59 5.88 -7.74
CA LEU A 17 -3.66 5.90 -6.75
C LEU A 17 -3.99 4.47 -6.30
N LYS A 18 -4.24 3.54 -7.22
CA LYS A 18 -4.55 2.14 -6.90
C LYS A 18 -3.49 1.45 -6.05
N ILE A 19 -2.20 1.65 -6.36
CA ILE A 19 -1.11 1.06 -5.55
C ILE A 19 -1.00 1.74 -4.18
N SER A 20 -1.41 3.00 -4.05
CA SER A 20 -1.41 3.74 -2.78
C SER A 20 -2.59 3.34 -1.89
N GLU A 21 -3.77 3.10 -2.47
CA GLU A 21 -4.92 2.51 -1.78
C GLU A 21 -4.60 1.10 -1.26
N ALA A 22 -3.99 0.25 -2.09
CA ALA A 22 -3.54 -1.08 -1.68
C ALA A 22 -2.52 -1.00 -0.51
N ARG A 23 -1.65 0.01 -0.51
CA ARG A 23 -0.71 0.27 0.60
C ARG A 23 -1.43 0.70 1.88
N LYS A 24 -2.39 1.62 1.78
CA LYS A 24 -3.20 2.10 2.92
C LYS A 24 -3.91 0.93 3.60
N LYS A 25 -4.52 0.05 2.81
CA LYS A 25 -5.24 -1.16 3.27
C LYS A 25 -4.34 -2.31 3.71
N LEU A 26 -3.01 -2.14 3.66
CA LEU A 26 -2.04 -3.22 3.88
C LEU A 26 -2.32 -4.48 3.03
N ASN A 27 -2.96 -4.31 1.86
CA ASN A 27 -3.29 -5.39 0.94
C ASN A 27 -2.07 -5.75 0.10
N TRP A 28 -1.24 -6.66 0.63
CA TRP A 28 0.02 -7.07 0.02
C TRP A 28 -0.16 -7.78 -1.32
N GLU A 29 -1.26 -8.51 -1.52
CA GLU A 29 -1.51 -9.23 -2.76
C GLU A 29 -1.83 -8.26 -3.90
N GLU A 30 -2.70 -7.28 -3.63
CA GLU A 30 -3.06 -6.26 -4.61
C GLU A 30 -1.89 -5.32 -4.90
N GLN A 31 -1.15 -4.92 -3.86
CA GLN A 31 0.08 -4.14 -4.03
C GLN A 31 1.10 -4.88 -4.92
N ARG A 32 1.23 -6.21 -4.77
CA ARG A 32 2.12 -7.04 -5.59
C ARG A 32 1.65 -7.07 -7.05
N LYS A 33 0.35 -7.24 -7.31
CA LYS A 33 -0.22 -7.25 -8.67
C LYS A 33 0.00 -5.92 -9.40
N LEU A 34 -0.05 -4.80 -8.67
CA LEU A 34 0.12 -3.45 -9.21
C LEU A 34 1.60 -3.00 -9.28
N ALA A 35 2.50 -3.69 -8.57
CA ALA A 35 3.92 -3.38 -8.57
C ALA A 35 4.52 -3.48 -9.98
N LEU A 36 5.54 -2.67 -10.25
CA LEU A 36 6.28 -2.73 -11.52
C LEU A 36 6.99 -4.08 -11.71
N ASP A 37 7.43 -4.68 -10.61
CA ASP A 37 8.12 -5.97 -10.57
C ASP A 37 7.52 -6.82 -9.43
N PRO A 38 6.50 -7.63 -9.72
CA PRO A 38 5.81 -8.47 -8.74
C PRO A 38 6.73 -9.51 -8.07
N ASP A 39 7.72 -10.03 -8.79
CA ASP A 39 8.61 -11.09 -8.32
C ASP A 39 9.60 -10.51 -7.31
N LYS A 40 10.22 -9.38 -7.64
CA LYS A 40 11.11 -8.65 -6.72
C LYS A 40 10.37 -8.18 -5.48
N PHE A 41 9.12 -7.76 -5.62
CA PHE A 41 8.27 -7.41 -4.47
C PHE A 41 8.11 -8.60 -3.52
N GLN A 42 7.77 -9.78 -4.06
CA GLN A 42 7.58 -10.99 -3.27
C GLN A 42 8.89 -11.44 -2.59
N ASP A 43 10.01 -11.37 -3.30
CA ASP A 43 11.33 -11.74 -2.77
C ASP A 43 11.75 -10.86 -1.60
N ILE A 44 11.56 -9.53 -1.72
CA ILE A 44 11.86 -8.60 -0.63
C ILE A 44 10.98 -8.90 0.58
N ARG A 45 9.68 -9.16 0.38
CA ARG A 45 8.75 -9.43 1.49
C ARG A 45 9.05 -10.77 2.18
N LYS A 46 9.48 -11.79 1.43
CA LYS A 46 9.95 -13.07 1.98
C LYS A 46 11.22 -12.90 2.83
N LYS A 47 12.16 -12.07 2.39
CA LYS A 47 13.41 -11.78 3.12
C LYS A 47 13.16 -10.91 4.37
N ARG A 48 12.18 -10.02 4.32
CA ARG A 48 11.83 -9.07 5.39
C ARG A 48 10.49 -9.43 6.03
N LYS A 49 10.49 -10.51 6.83
CA LYS A 49 9.30 -10.96 7.56
C LYS A 49 8.97 -9.98 8.70
N SER A 50 7.68 -9.74 8.90
CA SER A 50 7.16 -9.00 10.06
C SER A 50 6.38 -9.95 10.95
N LYS A 51 6.33 -9.66 12.26
CA LYS A 51 5.39 -10.31 13.18
C LYS A 51 4.02 -9.64 13.18
N SER A 52 3.94 -8.40 12.73
CA SER A 52 2.71 -7.63 12.55
C SER A 52 2.12 -7.82 11.15
N THR A 53 0.86 -7.41 10.97
CA THR A 53 0.19 -7.31 9.65
C THR A 53 0.90 -6.31 8.72
N ALA A 54 1.58 -5.33 9.30
CA ALA A 54 2.37 -4.33 8.59
C ALA A 54 3.76 -4.84 8.12
N CYS A 55 4.55 -3.94 7.52
CA CYS A 55 5.91 -4.27 7.10
C CYS A 55 6.89 -4.30 8.29
N SER A 56 8.04 -4.94 8.07
CA SER A 56 9.07 -5.10 9.10
C SER A 56 9.81 -3.82 9.47
N MET A 57 9.51 -2.68 8.84
CA MET A 57 10.18 -1.41 9.13
C MET A 57 9.69 -0.80 10.44
N CYS A 58 8.37 -0.66 10.59
CA CYS A 58 7.74 -0.08 11.77
C CYS A 58 7.13 -1.14 12.70
N GLY A 59 6.86 -2.35 12.19
CA GLY A 59 6.26 -3.42 12.98
C GLY A 59 4.87 -3.05 13.48
N ASP A 60 4.67 -3.11 14.80
CA ASP A 60 3.39 -2.80 15.46
C ASP A 60 3.09 -1.29 15.49
N PHE A 61 4.09 -0.44 15.25
CA PHE A 61 3.93 1.02 15.21
C PHE A 61 3.69 1.54 13.78
N CYS A 62 3.00 0.77 12.94
CA CYS A 62 2.75 1.17 11.56
C CYS A 62 1.77 2.35 11.52
N ALA A 63 2.23 3.48 10.97
CA ALA A 63 1.42 4.69 10.88
C ALA A 63 0.09 4.47 10.14
N LEU A 64 0.08 3.71 9.04
CA LEU A 64 -1.14 3.43 8.28
C LEU A 64 -2.14 2.58 9.08
N GLN A 65 -1.65 1.59 9.82
CA GLN A 65 -2.48 0.78 10.69
C GLN A 65 -3.06 1.61 11.83
N ILE A 66 -2.23 2.40 12.50
CA ILE A 66 -2.66 3.28 13.59
C ILE A 66 -3.73 4.25 13.09
N VAL A 67 -3.49 4.94 11.97
CA VAL A 67 -4.46 5.88 11.39
C VAL A 67 -5.75 5.17 11.02
N SER A 68 -5.68 3.98 10.43
CA SER A 68 -6.85 3.15 10.13
C SER A 68 -7.64 2.82 11.40
N ASP A 69 -6.97 2.37 12.47
CA ASP A 69 -7.62 1.98 13.72
C ASP A 69 -8.30 3.16 14.43
N PHE A 70 -7.74 4.38 14.31
CA PHE A 70 -8.32 5.60 14.90
C PHE A 70 -9.45 6.20 14.06
N LEU A 71 -9.37 6.12 12.73
CA LEU A 71 -10.38 6.70 11.84
C LEU A 71 -11.56 5.74 11.58
N ASN A 72 -11.34 4.42 11.62
CA ASN A 72 -12.38 3.41 11.49
C ASN A 72 -12.77 2.90 12.88
N SER A 73 -13.85 3.42 13.44
CA SER A 73 -14.42 2.98 14.74
C SER A 73 -15.14 1.63 14.63
N GLY A 74 -14.44 0.63 14.08
CA GLY A 74 -14.92 -0.72 13.82
C GLY A 74 -13.97 -1.43 12.85
N ASP A 75 -13.35 -2.51 13.32
CA ASP A 75 -12.90 -3.63 12.48
C ASP A 75 -11.70 -3.42 11.53
N GLY A 76 -10.64 -2.71 11.92
CA GLY A 76 -9.27 -2.94 11.39
C GLY A 76 -9.06 -2.87 9.86
N GLU A 77 -10.03 -2.33 9.12
CA GLU A 77 -10.00 -2.16 7.66
C GLU A 77 -9.84 -0.68 7.36
N ALA A 78 -8.71 -0.30 6.73
CA ALA A 78 -8.44 1.09 6.39
C ALA A 78 -9.50 1.65 5.42
N ASP A 79 -10.01 2.82 5.76
CA ASP A 79 -11.08 3.53 5.05
C ASP A 79 -10.70 3.71 3.58
N ASP A 80 -11.64 3.45 2.68
CA ASP A 80 -11.48 3.63 1.23
C ASP A 80 -11.36 5.11 0.81
N PHE A 81 -11.46 6.02 1.78
CA PHE A 81 -11.43 7.46 1.54
C PHE A 81 -10.00 7.99 1.53
N CYS A 82 -9.38 8.01 0.36
CA CYS A 82 -8.25 8.89 0.06
C CYS A 82 -8.83 10.20 -0.51
N PHE A 83 -9.07 11.19 0.35
CA PHE A 83 -9.34 12.58 -0.08
C PHE A 83 -8.16 13.11 -0.90
#